data_AF-B6W087-F1
#
_entry.id   AF-B6W087-F1
#
_cell.length_a   1.000
_cell.length_b   1.000
_cell.length_c   1.000
_cell.angle_alpha   90.00
_cell.angle_beta   90.00
_cell.angle_gamma   90.00
#
_symmetry.space_group_name_H-M   'P 1'
#
loop_
_entity.id
_entity.type
_entity.pdbx_description
1 polymer ?
#
loop_
_entity_poly.entity_id
_entity_poly.type
_entity_poly.pdbx_seq_one_letter_code
_entity_poly.pdbx_strand_id
1 'polypeptide(L)'
;MKYINEGNVYRLISRSQLPNAEKFESWLFDEVVPSIREKGYYGITDRGTLPEFIKRYKDNIHMIPSNYFFVISELYVRLYAELEKVGYAIPDKGAHGKTMMPDGSVGKLFARFMRENNSELWNQHKTYKHHFPDGRVVDVLMYPIDALPMFIRYVNERWLYENAEKYFKERDPLALDYLPKLLESKKKSA
;
A
#
# COMPACT_ATOMS: atom_id res chain seq x y z
N MET A 1 38.37 15.77 -12.15
CA MET A 1 37.19 16.01 -13.02
C MET A 1 36.19 16.85 -12.23
N LYS A 2 35.80 18.04 -12.71
CA LYS A 2 34.79 18.88 -12.02
C LYS A 2 33.41 18.48 -12.52
N TYR A 3 32.60 17.88 -11.65
CA TYR A 3 31.22 17.55 -11.95
C TYR A 3 30.32 18.75 -11.64
N ILE A 4 29.34 19.00 -12.50
CA ILE A 4 28.23 19.90 -12.19
C ILE A 4 27.32 19.17 -11.20
N ASN A 5 26.94 19.82 -10.09
CA ASN A 5 25.98 19.25 -9.16
C ASN A 5 24.54 19.39 -9.68
N GLU A 6 23.62 18.60 -9.13
CA GLU A 6 22.22 18.56 -9.56
C GLU A 6 21.55 19.94 -9.58
N GLY A 7 21.71 20.73 -8.52
CA GLY A 7 21.16 22.09 -8.47
C GLY A 7 21.71 23.00 -9.58
N ASN A 8 22.98 22.86 -9.95
CA ASN A 8 23.56 23.61 -11.08
C ASN A 8 23.11 23.05 -12.43
N VAL A 9 22.78 21.75 -12.55
CA VAL A 9 22.15 21.19 -13.75
C VAL A 9 20.79 21.83 -13.96
N TYR A 10 19.93 21.91 -12.93
CA TYR A 10 18.65 22.59 -13.04
C TYR A 10 18.80 24.06 -13.41
N ARG A 11 19.70 24.80 -12.75
CA ARG A 11 19.98 26.21 -13.11
C ARG A 11 20.45 26.38 -14.55
N LEU A 12 21.22 25.44 -15.08
CA LEU A 12 21.68 25.46 -16.46
C LEU A 12 20.51 25.24 -17.42
N ILE A 13 19.67 24.23 -17.16
CA ILE A 13 18.50 23.93 -17.99
C ILE A 13 17.52 25.11 -17.99
N SER A 14 17.22 25.69 -16.82
CA SER A 14 16.31 26.83 -16.69
C SER A 14 16.79 28.11 -17.39
N ARG A 15 18.08 28.19 -17.78
CA ARG A 15 18.64 29.33 -18.54
C ARG A 15 18.79 29.05 -20.03
N SER A 16 18.51 27.83 -20.46
CA SER A 16 18.70 27.39 -21.85
C SER A 16 17.51 27.83 -22.70
N GLN A 17 17.78 28.34 -23.90
CA GLN A 17 16.77 28.69 -24.91
C GLN A 17 16.46 27.52 -25.86
N LEU A 18 16.91 26.31 -25.55
CA LEU A 18 16.57 25.14 -26.35
C LEU A 18 15.09 24.77 -26.12
N PRO A 19 14.32 24.43 -27.17
CA PRO A 19 12.88 24.16 -27.03
C PRO A 19 12.51 23.10 -25.98
N ASN A 20 13.35 22.08 -25.79
CA ASN A 20 13.12 21.06 -24.75
C ASN A 20 13.44 21.57 -23.33
N ALA A 21 14.38 22.49 -23.21
CA ALA A 21 14.73 23.09 -21.92
C ALA A 21 13.64 24.08 -21.47
N GLU A 22 13.07 24.87 -22.40
CA GLU A 22 11.91 25.72 -22.12
C GLU A 22 10.71 24.87 -21.65
N LYS A 23 10.40 23.76 -22.32
CA LYS A 23 9.34 22.83 -21.88
C LYS A 23 9.59 22.29 -20.47
N PHE A 24 10.83 21.92 -20.15
CA PHE A 24 11.19 21.42 -18.83
C PHE A 24 11.09 22.53 -17.77
N GLU A 25 11.53 23.74 -18.09
CA GLU A 25 11.48 24.91 -17.21
C GLU A 25 10.04 25.25 -16.88
N SER A 26 9.17 25.41 -17.89
CA SER A 26 7.75 25.69 -17.67
C SER A 26 7.08 24.56 -16.88
N TRP A 27 7.35 23.30 -17.21
CA TRP A 27 6.88 22.17 -16.41
C TRP A 27 7.33 22.25 -14.94
N LEU A 28 8.59 22.59 -14.69
CA LEU A 28 9.13 22.68 -13.33
C LEU A 28 8.53 23.86 -12.55
N PHE A 29 8.49 25.05 -13.13
CA PHE A 29 8.11 26.28 -12.43
C PHE A 29 6.62 26.59 -12.45
N ASP A 30 5.88 26.14 -13.46
CA ASP A 30 4.45 26.41 -13.59
C ASP A 30 3.59 25.23 -13.10
N GLU A 31 4.12 24.00 -13.13
CA GLU A 31 3.37 22.81 -12.70
C GLU A 31 3.94 22.22 -11.39
N VAL A 32 5.21 21.81 -11.38
CA VAL A 32 5.79 21.03 -10.27
C VAL A 32 5.89 21.85 -8.99
N VAL A 33 6.59 22.99 -9.03
CA VAL A 33 6.84 23.82 -7.85
C VAL A 33 5.52 24.36 -7.26
N PRO A 34 4.57 24.90 -8.05
CA PRO A 34 3.28 25.33 -7.52
C PRO A 34 2.47 24.18 -6.92
N SER A 35 2.45 23.00 -7.56
CA SER A 35 1.76 21.82 -7.00
C SER A 35 2.33 21.41 -5.65
N ILE A 36 3.65 21.37 -5.49
CA ILE A 36 4.29 21.05 -4.21
C ILE A 36 3.99 22.12 -3.16
N ARG A 37 4.06 23.42 -3.53
CA ARG A 37 3.75 24.52 -2.61
C ARG A 37 2.31 24.47 -2.09
N GLU A 38 1.35 24.17 -2.96
CA GLU A 38 -0.07 24.21 -2.64
C GLU A 38 -0.59 22.94 -1.99
N LYS A 39 -0.16 21.77 -2.48
CA LYS A 39 -0.68 20.47 -2.05
C LYS A 39 0.29 19.70 -1.15
N GLY A 40 1.56 20.08 -1.11
CA GLY A 40 2.63 19.34 -0.40
C GLY A 40 3.28 18.23 -1.22
N TYR A 41 2.82 17.95 -2.45
CA TYR A 41 3.35 16.90 -3.33
C TYR A 41 3.15 17.24 -4.82
N TYR A 42 3.88 16.53 -5.68
CA TYR A 42 3.70 16.54 -7.13
C TYR A 42 3.22 15.18 -7.62
N GLY A 43 2.20 15.16 -8.47
CA GLY A 43 1.58 13.94 -9.02
C GLY A 43 0.09 13.82 -8.72
N ILE A 44 -0.49 12.67 -9.06
CA ILE A 44 -1.94 12.40 -8.93
C ILE A 44 -2.31 12.10 -7.47
N THR A 45 -1.39 11.50 -6.72
CA THR A 45 -1.68 10.87 -5.44
C THR A 45 -0.71 11.35 -4.36
N ASP A 46 -1.24 11.78 -3.22
CA ASP A 46 -0.45 12.07 -2.03
C ASP A 46 0.08 10.78 -1.40
N ARG A 47 1.40 10.69 -1.29
CA ARG A 47 2.13 9.58 -0.64
C ARG A 47 2.93 10.05 0.58
N GLY A 48 2.85 11.33 0.93
CA GLY A 48 3.53 11.90 2.09
C GLY A 48 2.76 11.72 3.39
N THR A 49 1.45 11.45 3.31
CA THR A 49 0.61 11.19 4.49
C THR A 49 0.67 9.74 4.94
N LEU A 50 0.66 9.53 6.26
CA LEU A 50 0.48 8.20 6.84
C LEU A 50 -0.84 7.58 6.36
N PRO A 51 -0.83 6.38 5.76
CA PRO A 51 -2.04 5.75 5.24
C PRO A 51 -3.06 5.42 6.35
N GLU A 52 -4.35 5.48 6.03
CA GLU A 52 -5.43 5.30 7.01
C GLU A 52 -5.39 3.93 7.71
N PHE A 53 -4.86 2.88 7.07
CA PHE A 53 -4.76 1.56 7.70
C PHE A 53 -3.90 1.57 8.98
N ILE A 54 -2.90 2.46 9.10
CA ILE A 54 -2.09 2.60 10.33
C ILE A 54 -2.95 3.17 11.46
N LYS A 55 -3.83 4.13 11.16
CA LYS A 55 -4.79 4.67 12.13
C LYS A 55 -5.76 3.56 12.54
N ARG A 56 -6.34 2.86 11.57
CA ARG A 56 -7.22 1.70 11.81
C ARG A 56 -6.54 0.60 12.64
N TYR A 57 -5.25 0.35 12.45
CA TYR A 57 -4.52 -0.57 13.31
C TYR A 57 -4.49 -0.08 14.77
N LYS A 58 -4.03 1.15 14.99
CA LYS A 58 -3.88 1.74 16.34
C LYS A 58 -5.23 1.84 17.07
N ASP A 59 -6.27 2.25 16.36
CA ASP A 59 -7.60 2.48 16.93
C ASP A 59 -8.32 1.16 17.27
N ASN A 60 -7.86 0.01 16.77
CA ASN A 60 -8.58 -1.26 16.92
C ASN A 60 -7.77 -2.37 17.61
N ILE A 61 -6.43 -2.30 17.65
CA ILE A 61 -5.57 -3.36 18.20
C ILE A 61 -5.93 -3.74 19.64
N HIS A 62 -6.38 -2.78 20.46
CA HIS A 62 -6.73 -3.00 21.86
C HIS A 62 -8.01 -3.85 22.04
N MET A 63 -8.81 -4.04 20.98
CA MET A 63 -10.00 -4.89 21.00
C MET A 63 -9.69 -6.36 20.71
N ILE A 64 -8.45 -6.66 20.32
CA ILE A 64 -8.05 -7.98 19.85
C ILE A 64 -7.36 -8.73 21.00
N PRO A 65 -7.93 -9.85 21.48
CA PRO A 65 -7.27 -10.68 22.48
C PRO A 65 -5.94 -11.24 21.98
N SER A 66 -5.00 -11.51 22.88
CA SER A 66 -3.64 -11.98 22.52
C SER A 66 -3.60 -13.32 21.79
N ASN A 67 -4.64 -14.14 21.91
CA ASN A 67 -4.79 -15.42 21.19
C ASN A 67 -5.54 -15.29 19.86
N TYR A 68 -5.79 -14.06 19.38
CA TYR A 68 -6.38 -13.77 18.09
C TYR A 68 -5.51 -12.78 17.31
N PHE A 69 -5.70 -12.75 15.99
CA PHE A 69 -5.18 -11.70 15.11
C PHE A 69 -6.27 -11.20 14.17
N PHE A 70 -6.02 -10.06 13.53
CA PHE A 70 -6.89 -9.46 12.53
C PHE A 70 -6.04 -9.08 11.33
N VAL A 71 -6.64 -9.05 10.14
CA VAL A 71 -5.91 -8.97 8.87
C VAL A 71 -4.98 -7.76 8.77
N ILE A 72 -5.35 -6.63 9.39
CA ILE A 72 -4.57 -5.38 9.33
C ILE A 72 -3.23 -5.54 10.07
N SER A 73 -3.18 -6.20 11.23
CA SER A 73 -1.93 -6.36 11.99
C SER A 73 -0.86 -7.10 11.21
N GLU A 74 -1.29 -8.15 10.50
CA GLU A 74 -0.38 -8.99 9.74
C GLU A 74 -0.02 -8.38 8.39
N LEU A 75 -0.97 -7.74 7.70
CA LEU A 75 -0.66 -7.19 6.39
C LEU A 75 0.38 -6.09 6.42
N TYR A 76 0.43 -5.29 7.50
CA TYR A 76 1.45 -4.27 7.65
C TYR A 76 2.86 -4.84 7.39
N VAL A 77 3.19 -5.94 8.06
CA VAL A 77 4.51 -6.58 7.94
C VAL A 77 4.64 -7.45 6.68
N ARG A 78 3.55 -8.05 6.18
CA ARG A 78 3.62 -9.02 5.06
C ARG A 78 3.53 -8.37 3.68
N LEU A 79 2.92 -7.19 3.58
CA LEU A 79 2.65 -6.51 2.32
C LEU A 79 3.19 -5.09 2.30
N TYR A 80 2.81 -4.25 3.28
CA TYR A 80 3.12 -2.81 3.21
C TYR A 80 4.61 -2.53 3.34
N ALA A 81 5.27 -3.07 4.37
CA ALA A 81 6.70 -2.89 4.57
C ALA A 81 7.52 -3.41 3.37
N GLU A 82 7.09 -4.51 2.74
CA GLU A 82 7.77 -5.08 1.59
C GLU A 82 7.57 -4.26 0.31
N LEU A 83 6.40 -3.64 0.14
CA LEU A 83 6.16 -2.68 -0.94
C LEU A 83 7.01 -1.41 -0.78
N GLU A 84 7.09 -0.88 0.44
CA GLU A 84 7.94 0.27 0.75
C GLU A 84 9.41 -0.04 0.46
N LYS A 85 9.88 -1.22 0.83
CA LYS A 85 11.25 -1.70 0.56
C LYS A 85 11.59 -1.70 -0.93
N VAL A 86 10.63 -1.99 -1.82
CA VAL A 86 10.85 -1.94 -3.27
C VAL A 86 10.61 -0.56 -3.88
N GLY A 87 10.25 0.44 -3.07
CA GLY A 87 10.10 1.83 -3.47
C GLY A 87 8.66 2.28 -3.70
N TYR A 88 7.67 1.52 -3.25
CA TYR A 88 6.25 1.87 -3.39
C TYR A 88 5.58 2.07 -2.03
N ALA A 89 5.28 3.33 -1.70
CA ALA A 89 4.43 3.68 -0.58
C ALA A 89 2.95 3.60 -0.99
N ILE A 90 2.17 2.75 -0.32
CA ILE A 90 0.72 2.69 -0.51
C ILE A 90 0.12 4.02 -0.05
N PRO A 91 -0.62 4.75 -0.91
CA PRO A 91 -1.25 5.99 -0.53
C PRO A 91 -2.54 5.74 0.25
N ASP A 92 -3.11 6.75 0.88
CA ASP A 92 -4.44 6.63 1.47
C ASP A 92 -5.53 6.41 0.40
N LYS A 93 -5.49 7.23 -0.64
CA LYS A 93 -6.36 7.15 -1.81
C LYS A 93 -5.53 6.93 -3.05
N GLY A 94 -5.90 5.98 -3.91
CA GLY A 94 -5.22 5.74 -5.18
C GLY A 94 -5.51 6.81 -6.24
N ALA A 95 -5.07 6.57 -7.48
CA ALA A 95 -5.13 7.51 -8.62
C ALA A 95 -6.55 8.01 -8.99
N HIS A 96 -7.61 7.37 -8.46
CA HIS A 96 -9.01 7.74 -8.69
C HIS A 96 -9.77 8.10 -7.41
N GLY A 97 -9.07 8.48 -6.34
CA GLY A 97 -9.69 8.83 -5.06
C GLY A 97 -10.26 7.64 -4.28
N LYS A 98 -10.12 6.41 -4.78
CA LYS A 98 -10.53 5.18 -4.08
C LYS A 98 -9.59 4.90 -2.92
N THR A 99 -10.14 4.69 -1.72
CA THR A 99 -9.36 4.28 -0.55
C THR A 99 -8.59 2.99 -0.82
N MET A 100 -7.32 2.99 -0.43
CA MET A 100 -6.46 1.81 -0.45
C MET A 100 -6.75 0.97 0.79
N MET A 101 -7.42 -0.16 0.57
CA MET A 101 -7.74 -1.14 1.61
C MET A 101 -7.41 -2.58 1.15
N PRO A 102 -6.13 -2.92 0.90
CA PRO A 102 -5.70 -4.30 0.61
C PRO A 102 -6.20 -5.30 1.67
N ASP A 103 -6.25 -4.88 2.93
CA ASP A 103 -6.77 -5.67 4.05
C ASP A 103 -8.21 -6.11 3.88
N GLY A 104 -9.06 -5.25 3.31
CA GLY A 104 -10.44 -5.61 2.98
C GLY A 104 -10.53 -6.65 1.86
N SER A 105 -9.60 -6.61 0.89
CA SER A 105 -9.52 -7.62 -0.17
C SER A 105 -9.02 -8.96 0.38
N VAL A 106 -7.89 -8.93 1.08
CA VAL A 106 -7.25 -10.11 1.69
C VAL A 106 -8.20 -10.79 2.68
N GLY A 107 -8.84 -10.05 3.58
CA GLY A 107 -9.72 -10.64 4.59
C GLY A 107 -10.92 -11.36 3.99
N LYS A 108 -11.56 -10.78 2.98
CA LYS A 108 -12.69 -11.40 2.27
C LYS A 108 -12.27 -12.69 1.56
N LEU A 109 -11.11 -12.68 0.91
CA LEU A 109 -10.63 -13.83 0.15
C LEU A 109 -9.99 -14.90 1.04
N PHE A 110 -9.40 -14.52 2.18
CA PHE A 110 -8.86 -15.47 3.14
C PHE A 110 -9.97 -16.29 3.83
N ALA A 111 -11.07 -15.64 4.24
CA ALA A 111 -12.23 -16.37 4.79
C ALA A 111 -12.77 -17.41 3.78
N ARG A 112 -12.80 -17.04 2.49
CA ARG A 112 -13.17 -17.97 1.41
C ARG A 112 -12.15 -19.10 1.27
N PHE A 113 -10.86 -18.77 1.27
CA PHE A 113 -9.76 -19.74 1.17
C PHE A 113 -9.81 -20.78 2.28
N MET A 114 -10.02 -20.37 3.54
CA MET A 114 -10.11 -21.31 4.67
C MET A 114 -11.26 -22.31 4.48
N ARG A 115 -12.42 -21.83 3.99
CA ARG A 115 -13.59 -22.66 3.72
C ARG A 115 -13.33 -23.63 2.56
N GLU A 116 -12.71 -23.18 1.48
CA GLU A 116 -12.42 -24.01 0.29
C GLU A 116 -11.33 -25.05 0.54
N ASN A 117 -10.45 -24.83 1.52
CA ASN A 117 -9.39 -25.75 1.91
C ASN A 117 -9.76 -26.60 3.13
N ASN A 118 -11.05 -26.66 3.51
CA ASN A 118 -11.54 -27.44 4.65
C ASN A 118 -10.76 -27.24 5.95
N SER A 119 -10.36 -25.99 6.23
CA SER A 119 -9.63 -25.69 7.46
C SER A 119 -10.51 -25.96 8.69
N GLU A 120 -9.99 -26.70 9.66
CA GLU A 120 -10.65 -26.90 10.96
C GLU A 120 -10.85 -25.58 11.74
N LEU A 121 -10.09 -24.54 11.35
CA LEU A 121 -10.12 -23.21 11.96
C LEU A 121 -11.12 -22.26 11.30
N TRP A 122 -11.75 -22.64 10.18
CA TRP A 122 -12.63 -21.74 9.41
C TRP A 122 -13.79 -21.20 10.25
N ASN A 123 -14.42 -22.03 11.08
CA ASN A 123 -15.53 -21.65 11.94
C ASN A 123 -15.10 -21.09 13.31
N GLN A 124 -13.81 -20.94 13.57
CA GLN A 124 -13.29 -20.50 14.88
C GLN A 124 -13.04 -18.98 14.94
N HIS A 125 -13.29 -18.27 13.84
CA HIS A 125 -13.22 -16.82 13.81
C HIS A 125 -14.26 -16.19 14.74
N LYS A 126 -13.95 -15.02 15.28
CA LYS A 126 -14.90 -14.16 16.01
C LYS A 126 -15.04 -12.83 15.31
N THR A 127 -16.04 -12.04 15.69
CA THR A 127 -16.16 -10.66 15.24
C THR A 127 -15.79 -9.69 16.35
N TYR A 128 -15.26 -8.53 15.96
CA TYR A 128 -15.09 -7.37 16.82
C TYR A 128 -15.65 -6.12 16.11
N LYS A 129 -15.96 -5.07 16.88
CA LYS A 129 -16.43 -3.79 16.36
C LYS A 129 -15.24 -2.99 15.84
N HIS A 130 -15.07 -2.92 14.53
CA HIS A 130 -13.99 -2.16 13.90
C HIS A 130 -14.39 -0.71 13.68
N HIS A 131 -13.60 0.22 14.23
CA HIS A 131 -13.78 1.66 14.10
C HIS A 131 -12.94 2.22 12.94
N PHE A 132 -13.60 2.98 12.07
CA PHE A 132 -12.96 3.77 11.03
C PHE A 132 -12.77 5.23 11.48
N PRO A 133 -11.73 5.93 10.98
CA PRO A 133 -11.51 7.34 11.27
C PRO A 133 -12.66 8.28 10.86
N ASP A 134 -13.51 7.86 9.93
CA ASP A 134 -14.72 8.60 9.51
C ASP A 134 -15.95 8.36 10.42
N GLY A 135 -15.77 7.60 11.52
CA GLY A 135 -16.82 7.31 12.50
C GLY A 135 -17.64 6.05 12.19
N ARG A 136 -17.44 5.39 11.03
CA ARG A 136 -18.10 4.10 10.76
C ARG A 136 -17.65 3.04 11.74
N VAL A 137 -18.58 2.19 12.16
CA VAL A 137 -18.31 0.99 12.98
C VAL A 137 -18.90 -0.23 12.27
N VAL A 138 -18.08 -1.25 12.02
CA VAL A 138 -18.51 -2.46 11.30
C VAL A 138 -18.01 -3.71 12.00
N ASP A 139 -18.76 -4.81 11.91
CA ASP A 139 -18.29 -6.11 12.40
C ASP A 139 -17.24 -6.69 11.45
N VAL A 140 -16.04 -6.95 11.96
CA VAL A 140 -14.90 -7.51 11.21
C VAL A 140 -14.43 -8.79 11.87
N LEU A 141 -13.96 -9.74 11.05
CA LEU A 141 -13.40 -11.00 11.53
C LEU A 141 -12.05 -10.81 12.22
N MET A 142 -11.88 -11.52 13.32
CA MET A 142 -10.60 -11.87 13.92
C MET A 142 -10.46 -13.40 13.96
N TYR A 143 -9.25 -13.89 13.81
CA TYR A 143 -8.94 -15.31 13.65
C TYR A 143 -8.10 -15.78 14.84
N PRO A 144 -8.26 -17.04 15.28
CA PRO A 144 -7.38 -17.61 16.30
C PRO A 144 -5.93 -17.57 15.81
N ILE A 145 -4.98 -17.38 16.72
CA ILE A 145 -3.55 -17.27 16.39
C ILE A 145 -3.03 -18.53 15.66
N ASP A 146 -3.64 -19.69 15.88
CA ASP A 146 -3.32 -20.94 15.20
C ASP A 146 -3.56 -20.88 13.67
N ALA A 147 -4.40 -19.95 13.19
CA ALA A 147 -4.62 -19.73 11.77
C ALA A 147 -3.52 -18.89 11.11
N LEU A 148 -2.60 -18.31 11.90
CA LEU A 148 -1.58 -17.38 11.41
C LEU A 148 -0.63 -18.01 10.37
N PRO A 149 -0.09 -19.23 10.54
CA PRO A 149 0.76 -19.85 9.51
C PRO A 149 0.04 -20.02 8.17
N MET A 150 -1.26 -20.37 8.21
CA MET A 150 -2.08 -20.47 7.01
C MET A 150 -2.31 -19.10 6.36
N PHE A 151 -2.58 -18.07 7.17
CA PHE A 151 -2.74 -16.70 6.69
C PHE A 151 -1.47 -16.19 6.01
N ILE A 152 -0.30 -16.40 6.62
CA ILE A 152 0.99 -15.97 6.07
C ILE A 152 1.24 -16.63 4.71
N ARG A 153 1.03 -17.95 4.60
CA ARG A 153 1.13 -18.66 3.31
C ARG A 153 0.13 -18.13 2.30
N TYR A 154 -1.13 -17.94 2.71
CA TYR A 154 -2.16 -17.40 1.83
C TYR A 154 -1.78 -16.04 1.23
N VAL A 155 -1.28 -15.10 2.05
CA VAL A 155 -0.86 -13.79 1.54
C VAL A 155 0.31 -13.93 0.56
N ASN A 156 1.34 -14.69 0.91
CA ASN A 156 2.58 -14.75 0.13
C ASN A 156 2.49 -15.64 -1.11
N GLU A 157 1.74 -16.73 -1.06
CA GLU A 157 1.72 -17.77 -2.09
C GLU A 157 0.48 -17.71 -2.98
N ARG A 158 -0.60 -17.09 -2.51
CA ARG A 158 -1.88 -16.99 -3.26
C ARG A 158 -2.24 -15.56 -3.58
N TRP A 159 -2.65 -14.76 -2.58
CA TRP A 159 -3.23 -13.44 -2.81
C TRP A 159 -2.30 -12.52 -3.59
N LEU A 160 -1.00 -12.54 -3.26
CA LEU A 160 -0.01 -11.69 -3.93
C LEU A 160 0.14 -12.03 -5.42
N TYR A 161 0.05 -13.30 -5.80
CA TYR A 161 0.20 -13.73 -7.19
C TYR A 161 -1.11 -13.67 -7.98
N GLU A 162 -2.25 -13.95 -7.34
CA GLU A 162 -3.54 -14.11 -8.02
C GLU A 162 -4.41 -12.85 -7.98
N ASN A 163 -4.20 -11.95 -7.01
CA ASN A 163 -5.12 -10.85 -6.75
C ASN A 163 -4.46 -9.47 -6.73
N ALA A 164 -3.18 -9.36 -6.35
CA ALA A 164 -2.53 -8.07 -6.17
C ALA A 164 -2.53 -7.22 -7.45
N GLU A 165 -2.16 -7.80 -8.60
CA GLU A 165 -2.11 -7.07 -9.87
C GLU A 165 -3.46 -6.42 -10.20
N LYS A 166 -4.55 -7.21 -10.17
CA LYS A 166 -5.90 -6.71 -10.40
C LYS A 166 -6.27 -5.63 -9.38
N TYR A 167 -6.00 -5.88 -8.10
CA TYR A 167 -6.33 -4.96 -7.02
C TYR A 167 -5.68 -3.58 -7.23
N PHE A 168 -4.37 -3.57 -7.54
CA PHE A 168 -3.60 -2.35 -7.74
C PHE A 168 -3.94 -1.66 -9.06
N LYS A 169 -4.10 -2.41 -10.16
CA LYS A 169 -4.51 -1.86 -11.46
C LYS A 169 -5.78 -1.03 -11.38
N GLU A 170 -6.75 -1.46 -10.57
CA GLU A 170 -8.04 -0.76 -10.42
C GLU A 170 -8.03 0.46 -9.48
N ARG A 171 -6.95 0.65 -8.69
CA ARG A 171 -6.88 1.65 -7.62
C ARG A 171 -5.69 2.58 -7.74
N ASP A 172 -4.50 2.03 -7.91
CA ASP A 172 -3.26 2.78 -8.04
C ASP A 172 -2.30 2.03 -8.99
N PRO A 173 -2.43 2.25 -10.31
CA PRO A 173 -1.63 1.56 -11.32
C PRO A 173 -0.11 1.73 -11.15
N LEU A 174 0.35 2.78 -10.47
CA LEU A 174 1.79 2.97 -10.19
C LEU A 174 2.39 1.76 -9.48
N ALA A 175 1.62 1.05 -8.63
CA ALA A 175 2.11 -0.12 -7.93
C ALA A 175 2.58 -1.24 -8.88
N LEU A 176 2.07 -1.28 -10.12
CA LEU A 176 2.43 -2.30 -11.10
C LEU A 176 3.88 -2.18 -11.57
N ASP A 177 4.49 -1.00 -11.47
CA ASP A 177 5.92 -0.80 -11.76
C ASP A 177 6.83 -1.40 -10.68
N TYR A 178 6.26 -1.71 -9.51
CA TYR A 178 6.98 -2.18 -8.33
C TYR A 178 6.62 -3.61 -7.94
N LEU A 179 5.42 -4.08 -8.31
CA LEU A 179 4.96 -5.44 -8.02
C LEU A 179 5.94 -6.52 -8.54
N PRO A 180 6.51 -6.44 -9.75
CA PRO A 180 7.53 -7.39 -10.20
C PRO A 180 8.77 -7.43 -9.29
N LYS A 181 9.24 -6.27 -8.80
CA LYS A 181 10.38 -6.17 -7.89
C LYS A 181 10.09 -6.84 -6.55
N LEU A 182 8.86 -6.66 -6.04
CA LEU A 182 8.39 -7.34 -4.83
C LEU A 182 8.39 -8.86 -5.02
N LEU A 183 7.80 -9.35 -6.11
CA LEU A 183 7.74 -10.79 -6.40
C LEU A 183 9.14 -11.40 -6.57
N GLU A 184 10.06 -10.70 -7.24
CA GLU A 184 11.44 -11.15 -7.39
C GLU A 184 12.18 -11.19 -6.05
N SER A 185 11.99 -10.19 -5.19
CA SER A 185 12.62 -10.14 -3.87
C SER A 185 12.21 -11.33 -2.98
N LYS A 186 10.95 -11.79 -3.10
CA LYS A 186 10.44 -12.94 -2.34
C LYS A 186 10.96 -14.28 -2.87
N LYS A 187 11.21 -14.41 -4.18
CA LYS A 187 11.85 -15.62 -4.76
C LYS A 187 13.29 -15.82 -4.26
N LYS A 188 14.01 -14.73 -3.96
CA LYS A 188 15.39 -14.77 -3.45
C LYS A 188 15.47 -15.16 -1.97
N SER A 189 14.35 -15.17 -1.25
CA SER A 189 14.28 -15.46 0.19
C SER A 189 13.55 -16.77 0.53
N ALA A 190 13.11 -17.52 -0.49
CA ALA A 190 12.51 -18.84 -0.39
C ALA A 190 13.55 -19.93 -0.68
#